data_AF-A0A847BVW9-F1
#
_entry.id   AF-A0A847BVW9-F1
#
_cell.length_a   1.000
_cell.length_b   1.000
_cell.length_c   1.000
_cell.angle_alpha   90.00
_cell.angle_beta   90.00
_cell.angle_gamma   90.00
#
_symmetry.space_group_name_H-M   'P 1'
#
loop_
_entity.id
_entity.type
_entity.pdbx_description
1 polymer ?
#
loop_
_entity_poly.entity_id
_entity_poly.type
_entity_poly.pdbx_seq_one_letter_code
_entity_poly.pdbx_strand_id
1 'polypeptide(L)'
;MFEIVIGLEVHAQLNTKTKLFCACSTRFGDLPNTNVCPACLGLPGALPVLNKEVVKKSINFGTAINATINKTSIFDRKNYFYPDLPKGYQISQFETPIVANGEIFIDLENGSQKRIGVTRAHLEEDAGKNIHHETNSFVDLNRAGTPL
;
A
#
# COMPACT_ATOMS: atom_id res chain seq x y z
N MET A 1 26.27 25.67 13.43
CA MET A 1 24.97 25.87 12.73
C MET A 1 24.41 24.49 12.43
N PHE A 2 23.11 24.27 12.59
CA PHE A 2 22.46 23.00 12.30
C PHE A 2 21.53 23.16 11.10
N GLU A 3 21.31 22.07 10.37
CA GLU A 3 20.37 21.98 9.24
C GLU A 3 19.36 20.87 9.51
N ILE A 4 18.08 21.14 9.27
CA ILE A 4 17.00 20.15 9.46
C ILE A 4 16.80 19.39 8.15
N VAL A 5 16.87 18.06 8.23
CA VAL A 5 16.63 17.14 7.11
C VAL A 5 15.39 16.30 7.42
N ILE A 6 14.38 16.34 6.54
CA ILE A 6 13.09 15.64 6.71
C ILE A 6 12.89 14.68 5.54
N GLY A 7 12.52 13.44 5.85
CA GLY A 7 12.04 12.44 4.89
C GLY A 7 10.61 12.03 5.22
N LEU A 8 9.79 11.79 4.20
CA LEU A 8 8.41 11.35 4.36
C LEU A 8 8.21 9.97 3.75
N GLU A 9 7.48 9.12 4.47
CA GLU A 9 6.92 7.87 3.96
C GLU A 9 5.40 8.00 3.96
N VAL A 10 4.79 7.81 2.80
CA VAL A 10 3.36 8.04 2.60
C VAL A 10 2.75 6.78 2.03
N HIS A 11 1.71 6.28 2.69
CA HIS A 11 0.86 5.21 2.18
C HIS A 11 -0.44 5.82 1.67
N ALA A 12 -0.81 5.53 0.42
CA ALA A 12 -2.00 6.08 -0.21
C ALA A 12 -2.91 4.94 -0.66
N GLN A 13 -4.12 4.86 -0.09
CA GLN A 13 -5.07 3.82 -0.48
C GLN A 13 -5.57 4.06 -1.90
N LEU A 14 -5.33 3.10 -2.82
CA LEU A 14 -5.82 3.21 -4.19
C LEU A 14 -7.34 3.02 -4.23
N ASN A 15 -8.02 3.95 -4.91
CA ASN A 15 -9.47 3.90 -5.16
C ASN A 15 -9.85 2.84 -6.22
N THR A 16 -9.63 1.58 -5.89
CA THR A 16 -10.05 0.41 -6.67
C THR A 16 -11.33 -0.18 -6.08
N LYS A 17 -12.07 -0.98 -6.87
CA LYS A 17 -13.28 -1.67 -6.39
C LYS A 17 -12.97 -2.96 -5.63
N THR A 18 -11.84 -3.58 -5.93
CA THR A 18 -11.42 -4.88 -5.37
C THR A 18 -10.02 -4.80 -4.80
N LYS A 19 -9.73 -5.67 -3.84
CA LYS A 19 -8.44 -5.78 -3.16
C LYS A 19 -7.27 -6.06 -4.12
N LEU A 20 -6.04 -5.96 -3.59
CA LEU A 20 -4.80 -6.07 -4.37
C LEU A 20 -4.60 -7.48 -4.94
N PHE A 21 -4.92 -8.50 -4.14
CA PHE A 21 -4.64 -9.91 -4.46
C PHE A 21 -5.88 -10.82 -4.49
N CYS A 22 -7.09 -10.26 -4.37
CA CYS A 22 -8.33 -11.01 -4.46
C CYS A 22 -9.51 -10.12 -4.92
N ALA A 23 -10.66 -10.74 -5.20
CA ALA A 23 -11.84 -10.03 -5.72
C ALA A 23 -12.74 -9.41 -4.64
N CYS A 24 -12.37 -9.46 -3.36
CA CYS A 24 -13.15 -8.85 -2.29
C CYS A 24 -13.20 -7.32 -2.45
N SER A 25 -14.32 -6.74 -1.99
CA SER A 25 -14.55 -5.29 -1.98
C SER A 25 -13.54 -4.54 -1.11
N THR A 26 -13.24 -3.29 -1.48
CA THR A 26 -12.44 -2.31 -0.72
C THR A 26 -13.31 -1.27 0.00
N ARG A 27 -14.64 -1.44 -0.01
CA ARG A 27 -15.58 -0.52 0.64
C ARG A 27 -15.30 -0.38 2.13
N PHE A 28 -15.45 0.84 2.61
CA PHE A 28 -15.35 1.19 4.02
C PHE A 28 -16.72 1.16 4.70
N GLY A 29 -16.74 0.85 6.00
CA GLY A 29 -17.93 0.96 6.86
C GLY A 29 -18.88 -0.26 6.86
N ASP A 30 -18.56 -1.30 6.09
CA ASP A 30 -19.29 -2.58 6.15
C ASP A 30 -19.05 -3.29 7.51
N LEU A 31 -19.93 -4.23 7.87
CA LEU A 31 -19.81 -5.00 9.12
C LEU A 31 -18.46 -5.75 9.19
N PRO A 32 -17.88 -5.98 10.39
CA PRO A 32 -16.61 -6.65 10.55
C PRO A 32 -16.55 -8.00 9.83
N ASN A 33 -15.43 -8.27 9.14
CA ASN A 33 -15.16 -9.54 8.45
C ASN A 33 -16.23 -9.96 7.43
N THR A 34 -16.82 -9.02 6.69
CA THR A 34 -17.79 -9.31 5.62
C THR A 34 -17.20 -9.23 4.21
N ASN A 35 -16.18 -8.39 4.01
CA ASN A 35 -15.45 -8.23 2.75
C ASN A 35 -14.19 -9.08 2.73
N VAL A 36 -14.35 -10.38 2.98
CA VAL A 36 -13.24 -11.32 3.18
C VAL A 36 -13.38 -12.59 2.34
N CYS A 37 -12.25 -13.27 2.09
CA CYS A 37 -12.16 -14.55 1.39
C CYS A 37 -10.89 -15.29 1.84
N PRO A 38 -10.68 -16.56 1.45
CA PRO A 38 -9.50 -17.33 1.87
C PRO A 38 -8.16 -16.63 1.61
N ALA A 39 -8.01 -15.90 0.51
CA ALA A 39 -6.76 -15.23 0.16
C ALA A 39 -6.42 -14.06 1.11
N CYS A 40 -7.37 -13.14 1.36
CA CYS A 40 -7.11 -12.01 2.25
C CYS A 40 -7.19 -12.38 3.73
N LEU A 41 -7.78 -13.53 4.07
CA LEU A 41 -7.74 -14.13 5.41
C LEU A 41 -6.47 -14.95 5.67
N GLY A 42 -5.59 -15.12 4.68
CA GLY A 42 -4.38 -15.93 4.83
C GLY A 42 -4.65 -17.41 5.12
N LEU A 43 -5.78 -17.95 4.65
CA LEU A 43 -6.13 -19.35 4.88
C LEU A 43 -5.21 -20.31 4.10
N PRO A 44 -4.95 -21.52 4.64
CA PRO A 44 -4.13 -22.52 3.97
C PRO A 44 -4.62 -22.83 2.54
N GLY A 45 -3.68 -22.86 1.59
CA GLY A 45 -3.96 -23.19 0.18
C GLY A 45 -4.46 -22.04 -0.69
N ALA A 46 -4.75 -20.86 -0.13
CA ALA A 46 -5.13 -19.69 -0.92
C ALA A 46 -3.92 -19.03 -1.60
N LEU A 47 -4.11 -18.53 -2.83
CA LEU A 47 -3.05 -17.90 -3.64
C LEU A 47 -3.42 -16.45 -4.01
N PRO A 48 -2.42 -15.53 -4.09
CA PRO A 48 -2.66 -14.15 -4.49
C PRO A 48 -2.80 -14.01 -6.02
N VAL A 49 -3.74 -13.18 -6.47
CA VAL A 49 -3.93 -12.83 -7.89
C VAL A 49 -3.96 -11.31 -8.04
N LEU A 50 -2.95 -10.75 -8.72
CA LEU A 50 -2.75 -9.31 -8.83
C LEU A 50 -3.92 -8.59 -9.54
N ASN A 51 -4.38 -7.51 -8.93
CA ASN A 51 -5.37 -6.62 -9.51
C ASN A 51 -4.79 -5.75 -10.64
N LYS A 52 -5.31 -5.89 -11.86
CA LYS A 52 -4.85 -5.14 -13.03
C LYS A 52 -4.98 -3.62 -12.88
N GLU A 53 -6.01 -3.13 -12.18
CA GLU A 53 -6.24 -1.70 -12.00
C GLU A 53 -5.20 -1.03 -11.11
N VAL A 54 -4.59 -1.76 -10.17
CA VAL A 54 -3.56 -1.19 -9.30
C VAL A 54 -2.31 -0.85 -10.10
N VAL A 55 -1.93 -1.70 -11.05
CA VAL A 55 -0.76 -1.49 -11.93
C VAL A 55 -0.95 -0.24 -12.78
N LYS A 56 -2.15 -0.08 -13.37
CA LYS A 56 -2.48 1.13 -14.15
C LYS A 56 -2.38 2.40 -13.31
N LYS A 57 -2.91 2.37 -12.07
CA LYS A 57 -2.88 3.52 -11.16
C LYS A 57 -1.45 3.87 -10.74
N SER A 58 -0.61 2.88 -10.45
CA SER A 58 0.81 3.11 -10.13
C SER A 58 1.59 3.71 -11.31
N ILE A 59 1.35 3.22 -12.54
CA ILE A 59 1.96 3.80 -13.74
C ILE A 59 1.51 5.25 -13.92
N ASN A 60 0.20 5.51 -13.79
CA ASN A 60 -0.35 6.88 -13.88
C ASN A 60 0.28 7.81 -12.84
N PHE A 61 0.41 7.35 -11.59
CA PHE A 61 1.07 8.12 -10.53
C PHE A 61 2.52 8.41 -10.89
N GLY A 62 3.30 7.39 -11.26
CA GLY A 62 4.71 7.59 -11.62
C GLY A 62 4.89 8.53 -12.81
N THR A 63 4.03 8.46 -13.83
CA THR A 63 4.03 9.43 -14.94
C THR A 63 3.71 10.85 -14.43
N ALA A 64 2.74 11.00 -13.52
CA ALA A 64 2.35 12.31 -12.98
C ALA A 64 3.45 12.99 -12.16
N ILE A 65 4.34 12.23 -11.53
CA ILE A 65 5.47 12.74 -10.74
C ILE A 65 6.81 12.66 -11.48
N ASN A 66 6.80 12.62 -12.81
CA ASN A 66 8.00 12.55 -13.66
C ASN A 66 8.99 11.45 -13.23
N ALA A 67 8.49 10.29 -12.82
CA ALA A 67 9.29 9.18 -12.35
C ALA A 67 9.62 8.16 -13.47
N THR A 68 10.65 7.37 -13.22
CA THR A 68 10.95 6.19 -14.03
C THR A 68 10.00 5.04 -13.68
N ILE A 69 9.29 4.53 -14.69
CA ILE A 69 8.47 3.33 -14.56
C ILE A 69 9.33 2.11 -14.92
N ASN A 70 9.53 1.21 -13.95
CA ASN A 70 10.27 -0.01 -14.21
C ASN A 70 9.44 -0.98 -15.06
N LYS A 71 10.02 -1.48 -16.16
CA LYS A 71 9.36 -2.46 -17.05
C LYS A 71 9.14 -3.81 -16.38
N THR A 72 9.96 -4.11 -15.38
CA THR A 72 9.86 -5.29 -14.52
C THR A 72 9.84 -4.81 -13.08
N SER A 73 8.93 -5.33 -12.26
CA SER A 73 8.92 -5.13 -10.82
C SER A 73 8.58 -6.46 -10.13
N ILE A 74 9.03 -6.62 -8.88
CA ILE A 74 8.94 -7.88 -8.14
C ILE A 74 8.12 -7.63 -6.88
N PHE A 75 7.22 -8.57 -6.55
CA PHE A 75 6.55 -8.60 -5.26
C PHE A 75 7.32 -9.51 -4.31
N ASP A 76 7.60 -8.98 -3.13
CA ASP A 76 8.39 -9.59 -2.06
C ASP A 76 7.52 -9.79 -0.81
N ARG A 77 7.96 -10.68 0.08
CA ARG A 77 7.28 -10.94 1.36
C ARG A 77 8.02 -10.25 2.49
N LYS A 78 7.39 -9.24 3.10
CA LYS A 78 7.87 -8.56 4.31
C LYS A 78 7.29 -9.26 5.54
N ASN A 79 8.09 -10.08 6.20
CA ASN A 79 7.65 -11.00 7.26
C ASN A 79 7.64 -10.32 8.64
N TYR A 80 6.52 -10.40 9.34
CA TYR A 80 6.37 -9.98 10.75
C TYR A 80 5.08 -10.54 11.35
N PHE A 81 5.06 -10.73 12.66
CA PHE A 81 3.88 -11.24 13.38
C PHE A 81 3.08 -10.10 13.98
N TYR A 82 1.84 -9.94 13.53
CA TYR A 82 0.88 -9.01 14.15
C TYR A 82 -0.56 -9.49 13.88
N PRO A 83 -1.53 -9.32 14.80
CA PRO A 83 -2.87 -9.92 14.68
C PRO A 83 -3.68 -9.51 13.45
N ASP A 84 -3.47 -8.29 12.94
CA ASP A 84 -4.16 -7.78 11.75
C ASP A 84 -3.47 -8.18 10.42
N LEU A 85 -2.36 -8.92 10.49
CA LEU A 85 -1.61 -9.42 9.34
C LEU A 85 -1.77 -10.95 9.22
N PRO A 86 -2.81 -11.43 8.52
CA PRO A 86 -3.24 -12.82 8.59
C PRO A 86 -2.24 -13.84 8.03
N LYS A 87 -1.32 -13.40 7.16
CA LYS A 87 -0.36 -14.29 6.49
C LYS A 87 0.97 -14.44 7.24
N GLY A 88 1.22 -13.62 8.27
CA GLY A 88 2.56 -13.47 8.86
C GLY A 88 3.58 -12.78 7.96
N TYR A 89 3.15 -12.29 6.80
CA TYR A 89 3.90 -11.41 5.91
C TYR A 89 2.96 -10.50 5.12
N GLN A 90 3.45 -9.31 4.80
CA GLN A 90 2.85 -8.37 3.86
C GLN A 90 3.46 -8.58 2.48
N ILE A 91 2.64 -8.72 1.44
CA ILE A 91 3.13 -8.70 0.06
C ILE A 91 3.34 -7.23 -0.34
N SER A 92 4.59 -6.87 -0.60
CA SER A 92 5.05 -5.51 -0.95
C SER A 92 6.10 -5.61 -2.07
N GLN A 93 6.91 -4.58 -2.34
CA GLN A 93 8.05 -4.66 -3.26
C GLN A 93 9.30 -4.17 -2.53
N PHE A 94 10.41 -4.89 -2.63
CA PHE A 94 11.66 -4.51 -1.95
C PHE A 94 12.68 -3.94 -2.93
N GLU A 95 13.39 -4.77 -3.71
CA GLU A 95 14.51 -4.29 -4.53
C GLU A 95 14.05 -3.58 -5.81
N THR A 96 13.01 -4.10 -6.47
CA THR A 96 12.56 -3.62 -7.78
C THR A 96 11.13 -3.08 -7.72
N PRO A 97 10.93 -1.81 -7.31
CA PRO A 97 9.60 -1.18 -7.25
C PRO A 97 9.04 -0.90 -8.64
N ILE A 98 7.73 -0.65 -8.75
CA ILE A 98 7.11 -0.24 -10.01
C ILE A 98 7.49 1.19 -10.44
N VAL A 99 7.69 2.11 -9.48
CA VAL A 99 8.05 3.52 -9.74
C VAL A 99 9.31 3.90 -8.96
N ALA A 100 10.28 4.52 -9.64
CA ALA A 100 11.55 4.97 -9.06
C ALA A 100 11.94 6.38 -9.55
N ASN A 101 12.67 7.12 -8.72
CA ASN A 101 13.31 8.40 -9.09
C ASN A 101 12.33 9.43 -9.69
N GLY A 102 11.28 9.76 -8.94
CA GLY A 102 10.35 10.84 -9.29
C GLY A 102 10.67 12.16 -8.60
N GLU A 103 9.84 13.17 -8.88
CA GLU A 103 9.94 14.49 -8.30
C GLU A 103 8.60 15.21 -8.23
N ILE A 104 8.46 16.05 -7.22
CA ILE A 104 7.29 16.93 -7.01
C ILE A 104 7.81 18.34 -6.80
N PHE A 105 7.12 19.32 -7.36
CA PHE A 105 7.41 20.73 -7.12
C PHE A 105 6.37 21.29 -6.14
N ILE A 106 6.83 21.96 -5.10
CA ILE A 106 5.98 22.66 -4.13
C ILE A 106 6.22 24.16 -4.22
N ASP A 107 5.14 24.93 -4.11
CA ASP A 107 5.21 26.38 -4.05
C ASP A 107 5.54 26.83 -2.62
N LEU A 108 6.49 27.74 -2.48
CA LEU A 108 6.86 28.36 -1.21
C LEU A 108 6.19 29.73 -1.07
N GLU A 109 6.05 30.22 0.16
CA GLU A 109 5.41 31.51 0.45
C GLU A 109 6.07 32.71 -0.26
N ASN A 110 7.37 32.60 -0.55
CA ASN A 110 8.13 33.62 -1.28
C ASN A 110 7.91 33.58 -2.81
N GLY A 111 7.01 32.73 -3.31
CA GLY A 111 6.71 32.55 -4.73
C GLY A 111 7.70 31.69 -5.51
N SER A 112 8.75 31.17 -4.86
CA SER A 112 9.67 30.21 -5.49
C SER A 112 9.15 28.78 -5.42
N GLN A 113 9.60 27.93 -6.35
CA GLN A 113 9.31 26.50 -6.32
C GLN A 113 10.48 25.70 -5.75
N LYS A 114 10.17 24.73 -4.89
CA LYS A 114 11.14 23.77 -4.38
C LYS A 114 10.87 22.39 -4.96
N ARG A 115 11.91 21.77 -5.51
CA ARG A 115 11.89 20.37 -5.96
C ARG A 115 12.05 19.43 -4.77
N ILE A 116 11.15 18.47 -4.65
CA ILE A 116 11.18 17.39 -3.67
C ILE A 116 11.35 16.07 -4.42
N GLY A 117 12.44 15.35 -4.16
CA GLY A 117 12.68 14.04 -4.76
C GLY A 117 11.76 12.98 -4.17
N VAL A 118 11.27 12.08 -5.02
CA VAL A 118 10.54 10.88 -4.63
C VAL A 118 11.41 9.68 -4.99
N THR A 119 12.06 9.10 -3.98
CA THR A 119 12.97 7.96 -4.18
C THR A 119 12.28 6.80 -4.90
N ARG A 120 11.06 6.47 -4.48
CA ARG A 120 10.26 5.36 -5.02
C ARG A 120 8.79 5.48 -4.66
N ALA A 121 7.95 4.80 -5.43
CA ALA A 121 6.61 4.40 -5.03
C ALA A 121 6.36 2.96 -5.48
N HIS A 122 5.76 2.16 -4.62
CA HIS A 122 5.59 0.73 -4.86
C HIS A 122 4.21 0.27 -4.42
N LEU A 123 3.81 -0.89 -4.94
CA LEU A 123 2.54 -1.51 -4.59
C LEU A 123 2.69 -2.40 -3.37
N GLU A 124 1.76 -2.30 -2.43
CA GLU A 124 1.67 -3.24 -1.32
C GLU A 124 0.24 -3.42 -0.83
N GLU A 125 -0.01 -4.46 -0.04
CA GLU A 125 -1.32 -4.68 0.58
C GLU A 125 -1.38 -4.09 2.00
N ASP A 126 -2.52 -3.49 2.34
CA ASP A 126 -2.80 -3.03 3.70
C ASP A 126 -3.06 -4.21 4.65
N ALA A 127 -2.81 -3.97 5.94
CA ALA A 127 -3.19 -4.86 7.02
C ALA A 127 -4.68 -4.66 7.41
N GLY A 128 -5.16 -5.48 8.33
CA GLY A 128 -6.48 -5.33 8.93
C GLY A 128 -6.58 -4.14 9.88
N LYS A 129 -7.52 -4.21 10.82
CA LYS A 129 -7.71 -3.22 11.87
C LYS A 129 -7.91 -3.94 13.20
N ASN A 130 -7.19 -3.47 14.21
CA ASN A 130 -7.43 -3.85 15.60
C ASN A 130 -8.36 -2.84 16.27
N ILE A 131 -9.31 -3.35 17.06
CA ILE A 131 -10.19 -2.58 17.94
C ILE A 131 -9.94 -3.09 19.35
N HIS A 132 -9.35 -2.24 20.17
CA HIS A 132 -9.01 -2.59 21.55
C HIS A 132 -10.20 -2.30 22.47
N HIS A 133 -10.56 -3.27 23.31
CA HIS A 133 -11.62 -3.13 24.30
C HIS A 133 -11.23 -3.89 25.57
N GLU A 134 -11.09 -3.17 26.67
CA GLU A 134 -10.64 -3.70 27.96
C GLU A 134 -9.32 -4.48 27.81
N THR A 135 -9.33 -5.78 28.11
CA THR A 135 -8.17 -6.67 28.08
C THR A 135 -8.04 -7.43 26.75
N ASN A 136 -8.94 -7.20 25.79
CA ASN A 136 -8.99 -7.92 24.51
C ASN A 136 -8.77 -6.99 23.31
N SER A 137 -8.35 -7.58 22.20
CA SER A 137 -8.30 -6.93 20.90
C SER A 137 -9.13 -7.72 19.90
N PHE A 138 -10.07 -7.04 19.25
CA PHE A 138 -10.88 -7.59 18.17
C PHE A 138 -10.25 -7.24 16.83
N VAL A 139 -10.20 -8.23 15.92
CA VAL A 139 -9.56 -8.07 14.60
C VAL A 139 -10.64 -8.03 13.52
N ASP A 140 -10.65 -6.96 12.74
CA ASP A 140 -11.42 -6.84 11.51
C ASP A 140 -10.48 -6.87 10.29
N LEU A 141 -10.63 -7.89 9.46
CA LEU A 141 -9.83 -8.13 8.26
C LEU A 141 -10.50 -7.62 6.97
N ASN A 142 -11.57 -6.82 7.08
CA ASN A 142 -12.17 -6.14 5.92
C ASN A 142 -11.13 -5.32 5.14
N ARG A 143 -10.20 -4.66 5.84
CA ARG A 143 -9.17 -3.83 5.21
C ARG A 143 -7.94 -4.62 4.74
N ALA A 144 -7.68 -5.78 5.32
CA ALA A 144 -6.53 -6.61 4.95
C ALA A 144 -6.57 -6.98 3.46
N GLY A 145 -5.51 -6.70 2.72
CA GLY A 145 -5.43 -6.89 1.28
C GLY A 145 -5.81 -5.67 0.43
N THR A 146 -6.21 -4.54 1.03
CA THR A 146 -6.54 -3.30 0.28
C THR A 146 -5.28 -2.75 -0.39
N PRO A 147 -5.32 -2.26 -1.64
CA PRO A 147 -4.10 -1.80 -2.30
C PRO A 147 -3.62 -0.45 -1.78
N LEU A 148 -2.32 -0.38 -1.50
CA LEU A 148 -1.53 0.80 -1.18
C LEU A 148 -0.47 1.04 -2.27
#